data_AF-A0A9Q3K9Q4-F1
#
_entry.id   AF-A0A9Q3K9Q4-F1
#
_cell.length_a   1.000
_cell.length_b   1.000
_cell.length_c   1.000
_cell.angle_alpha   90.00
_cell.angle_beta   90.00
_cell.angle_gamma   90.00
#
_symmetry.space_group_name_H-M   'P 1'
#
loop_
_entity.id
_entity.type
_entity.pdbx_description
1 polymer ?
#
loop_
_entity_poly.entity_id
_entity_poly.type
_entity_poly.pdbx_seq_one_letter_code
_entity_poly.pdbx_strand_id
1 'polypeptide(L)'
;MPDFKLPFKLYIDASGDGLGAALHQVQIINDKPVEGPICFISRQIKPTEARYGASQMECLCLVWALEKLNYFLEGCVFEVITDCTAVKSLLNMKTPNRYMLRWKIAIQEYRGNMNIVHNDGNIHKNAGGLRRWALPNNIYKLDYVPEETSPQIAIEGISVTDLNTTFFE
;
A
#
# COMPACT_ATOMS: atom_id res chain seq x y z
N MET A 1 -3.65 8.31 14.54
CA MET A 1 -4.34 7.00 14.57
C MET A 1 -5.38 7.01 13.45
N PRO A 2 -5.60 5.92 12.69
CA PRO A 2 -6.59 5.92 11.60
C PRO A 2 -8.02 6.09 12.12
N ASP A 3 -8.82 6.88 11.41
CA ASP A 3 -10.25 7.10 11.68
C ASP A 3 -11.11 6.41 10.63
N PHE A 4 -11.73 5.27 10.97
CA PHE A 4 -12.52 4.47 10.02
C PHE A 4 -13.81 5.17 9.52
N LYS A 5 -14.17 6.34 10.07
CA LYS A 5 -15.29 7.15 9.57
C LYS A 5 -14.90 8.01 8.37
N LEU A 6 -13.60 8.25 8.17
CA LEU A 6 -13.07 9.06 7.09
C LEU A 6 -12.56 8.18 5.95
N PRO A 7 -12.69 8.63 4.69
CA PRO A 7 -12.26 7.84 3.56
C PRO A 7 -10.76 7.64 3.54
N PHE A 8 -10.33 6.43 3.18
CA PHE A 8 -8.93 6.11 2.94
C PHE A 8 -8.52 6.41 1.51
N LYS A 9 -7.22 6.62 1.31
CA LYS A 9 -6.59 6.74 -0.01
C LYS A 9 -5.52 5.67 -0.15
N LEU A 10 -5.72 4.77 -1.09
CA LEU A 10 -4.78 3.70 -1.41
C LEU A 10 -4.03 4.05 -2.69
N TYR A 11 -2.78 4.44 -2.55
CA TYR A 11 -1.87 4.60 -3.69
C TYR A 11 -1.26 3.25 -4.03
N ILE A 12 -1.35 2.85 -5.28
CA ILE A 12 -0.70 1.63 -5.78
C ILE A 12 0.30 2.00 -6.88
N ASP A 13 1.37 1.22 -6.95
CA ASP A 13 2.34 1.32 -8.04
C ASP A 13 3.01 -0.05 -8.26
N ALA A 14 3.26 -0.41 -9.51
CA ALA A 14 3.93 -1.65 -9.87
C ALA A 14 5.06 -1.42 -10.88
N SER A 15 6.14 -2.20 -10.78
CA SER A 15 7.20 -2.26 -11.81
C SER A 15 7.51 -3.71 -12.17
N GLY A 16 8.59 -3.94 -12.93
CA GLY A 16 9.14 -5.28 -13.13
C GLY A 16 9.90 -5.83 -11.90
N ASP A 17 10.21 -4.98 -10.92
CA ASP A 17 11.02 -5.34 -9.73
C ASP A 17 10.16 -5.64 -8.50
N GLY A 18 9.09 -4.87 -8.30
CA GLY A 18 8.23 -5.01 -7.13
C GLY A 18 6.83 -4.44 -7.29
N LEU A 19 6.00 -4.76 -6.30
CA LEU A 19 4.70 -4.17 -6.05
C LEU A 19 4.83 -3.26 -4.82
N GLY A 20 4.22 -2.08 -4.86
CA GLY A 20 4.18 -1.15 -3.74
C GLY A 20 2.80 -0.55 -3.56
N ALA A 21 2.37 -0.40 -2.31
CA ALA A 21 1.17 0.37 -1.98
C ALA A 21 1.36 1.20 -0.72
N ALA A 22 0.72 2.36 -0.69
CA ALA A 22 0.71 3.28 0.43
C ALA A 22 -0.75 3.61 0.79
N LEU A 23 -1.12 3.27 2.03
CA LEU A 23 -2.41 3.62 2.60
C LEU A 23 -2.28 4.96 3.32
N HIS A 24 -3.10 5.91 2.92
CA HIS A 24 -3.13 7.28 3.39
C HIS A 24 -4.52 7.63 3.91
N GLN A 25 -4.59 8.66 4.74
CA GLN A 25 -5.86 9.22 5.20
C GLN A 25 -5.70 10.73 5.43
N VAL A 26 -6.76 11.48 5.16
CA VAL A 26 -6.84 12.90 5.53
C VAL A 26 -7.23 13.00 6.99
N GLN A 27 -6.39 13.65 7.80
CA GLN A 27 -6.61 13.90 9.21
C GLN A 27 -6.65 15.40 9.47
N ILE A 28 -7.42 15.84 10.47
CA ILE A 28 -7.44 17.24 10.89
C ILE A 28 -6.31 17.45 11.89
N ILE A 29 -5.30 18.24 11.49
CA ILE A 29 -4.17 18.64 12.34
C ILE A 29 -4.18 20.16 12.39
N ASN A 30 -4.28 20.73 13.60
CA ASN A 30 -4.36 22.18 13.82
C ASN A 30 -5.47 22.84 12.98
N ASP A 31 -6.69 22.28 13.01
CA ASP A 31 -7.87 22.70 12.25
C ASP A 31 -7.70 22.70 10.72
N LYS A 32 -6.67 22.03 10.20
CA LYS A 32 -6.40 21.91 8.77
C LYS A 32 -6.43 20.45 8.32
N PRO A 33 -7.05 20.14 7.17
CA PRO A 33 -6.97 18.81 6.59
C PRO A 33 -5.55 18.57 6.04
N VAL A 34 -4.88 17.55 6.59
CA VAL A 34 -3.56 17.11 6.16
C VAL A 34 -3.65 15.63 5.80
N GLU A 35 -3.23 15.28 4.60
CA GLU A 35 -3.11 13.88 4.19
C GLU A 35 -1.82 13.29 4.78
N GLY A 36 -1.95 12.19 5.52
CA GLY A 36 -0.83 11.49 6.13
C GLY A 36 -0.83 9.99 5.81
N PRO A 37 0.35 9.36 5.81
CA PRO A 37 0.45 7.92 5.65
C PRO A 37 -0.03 7.19 6.91
N ILE A 38 -0.72 6.08 6.70
CA ILE A 38 -1.15 5.12 7.72
C ILE A 38 -0.26 3.88 7.68
N CYS A 39 -0.06 3.33 6.48
CA CYS A 39 0.70 2.10 6.29
C CYS A 39 1.35 2.08 4.91
N PHE A 40 2.55 1.49 4.84
CA PHE A 40 3.25 1.23 3.59
C PHE A 40 3.49 -0.28 3.49
N ILE A 41 3.19 -0.83 2.32
CA ILE A 41 3.45 -2.23 2.01
C ILE A 41 4.21 -2.33 0.69
N SER A 42 5.17 -3.25 0.63
CA SER A 42 5.86 -3.58 -0.61
C SER A 42 6.23 -5.06 -0.63
N ARG A 43 6.36 -5.62 -1.83
CA ARG A 43 6.92 -6.96 -2.01
C ARG A 43 7.58 -7.15 -3.36
N GLN A 44 8.58 -8.02 -3.43
CA GLN A 44 9.18 -8.42 -4.69
C GLN A 44 8.23 -9.25 -5.55
N ILE A 45 8.45 -9.18 -6.85
CA ILE A 45 7.69 -9.94 -7.85
C ILE A 45 8.13 -11.40 -7.84
N LYS A 46 7.15 -12.30 -7.95
CA LYS A 46 7.43 -13.73 -8.06
C LYS A 46 7.85 -14.08 -9.49
N PRO A 47 8.67 -15.12 -9.72
CA PRO A 47 9.07 -15.53 -11.07
C PRO A 47 7.90 -15.80 -12.03
N THR A 48 6.76 -16.23 -11.50
CA THR A 48 5.53 -16.44 -12.29
C THR A 48 4.84 -15.14 -12.69
N GLU A 49 4.98 -14.10 -11.87
CA GLU A 49 4.38 -12.77 -12.07
C GLU A 49 5.26 -11.92 -13.01
N ALA A 50 6.56 -12.19 -13.10
CA ALA A 50 7.49 -11.49 -14.00
C ALA A 50 7.13 -11.57 -15.50
N ARG A 51 6.22 -12.48 -15.89
CA ARG A 51 5.72 -12.60 -17.27
C ARG A 51 4.56 -11.66 -17.58
N TYR A 52 4.00 -11.00 -16.58
CA TYR A 52 2.88 -10.08 -16.77
C TYR A 52 3.34 -8.75 -17.36
N GLY A 53 2.53 -8.20 -18.26
CA GLY A 53 2.75 -6.84 -18.77
C GLY A 53 2.46 -5.78 -17.70
N ALA A 54 2.94 -4.55 -17.91
CA ALA A 54 2.80 -3.44 -16.95
C ALA A 54 1.36 -3.26 -16.42
N SER A 55 0.37 -3.25 -17.32
CA SER A 55 -1.05 -3.16 -16.96
C SER A 55 -1.56 -4.31 -16.09
N GLN A 56 -1.05 -5.53 -16.31
CA GLN A 56 -1.41 -6.71 -15.51
C GLN A 56 -0.74 -6.65 -14.14
N MET A 57 0.48 -6.11 -14.06
CA MET A 57 1.20 -5.91 -12.81
C MET A 57 0.53 -4.88 -11.91
N GLU A 58 0.03 -3.80 -12.48
CA GLU A 58 -0.82 -2.82 -11.80
C GLU A 58 -2.08 -3.45 -11.21
N CYS A 59 -2.80 -4.26 -12.00
CA CYS A 59 -3.97 -4.99 -11.52
C CYS A 59 -3.62 -5.99 -10.41
N LEU A 60 -2.49 -6.69 -10.54
CA LEU A 60 -1.98 -7.60 -9.51
C LEU A 60 -1.63 -6.84 -8.23
N CYS A 61 -1.04 -5.65 -8.34
CA CYS A 61 -0.71 -4.78 -7.21
C CYS A 61 -1.96 -4.41 -6.43
N LEU A 62 -3.04 -4.01 -7.12
CA LEU A 62 -4.32 -3.74 -6.48
C LEU A 62 -4.85 -4.96 -5.71
N VAL A 63 -4.95 -6.13 -6.38
CA VAL A 63 -5.50 -7.34 -5.75
C VAL A 63 -4.71 -7.72 -4.50
N TRP A 64 -3.38 -7.67 -4.60
CA TRP A 64 -2.49 -7.95 -3.49
C TRP A 64 -2.63 -6.92 -2.36
N ALA A 65 -2.74 -5.64 -2.67
CA ALA A 65 -2.88 -4.58 -1.68
C ALA A 65 -4.22 -4.69 -0.93
N LEU A 66 -5.32 -4.99 -1.64
CA LEU A 66 -6.64 -5.25 -1.04
C LEU A 66 -6.58 -6.44 -0.08
N GLU A 67 -5.96 -7.55 -0.49
CA GLU A 67 -5.81 -8.73 0.36
C GLU A 67 -5.02 -8.42 1.64
N LYS A 68 -3.93 -7.64 1.54
CA LYS A 68 -3.08 -7.30 2.68
C LYS A 68 -3.65 -6.24 3.60
N LEU A 69 -4.43 -5.31 3.05
CA LEU A 69 -5.03 -4.20 3.79
C LEU A 69 -6.52 -4.42 4.08
N ASN A 70 -7.04 -5.64 3.93
CA ASN A 70 -8.45 -5.96 4.19
C ASN A 70 -8.90 -5.43 5.55
N TYR A 71 -8.08 -5.61 6.60
CA TYR A 71 -8.37 -5.11 7.95
C TYR A 71 -8.65 -3.59 8.02
N PHE A 72 -8.10 -2.80 7.10
CA PHE A 72 -8.36 -1.36 7.03
C PHE A 72 -9.50 -0.99 6.07
N LEU A 73 -9.65 -1.75 4.98
CA LEU A 73 -10.49 -1.37 3.84
C LEU A 73 -11.88 -2.01 3.90
N GLU A 74 -12.03 -3.12 4.61
CA GLU A 74 -13.31 -3.80 4.77
C GLU A 74 -14.35 -2.87 5.39
N GLY A 75 -15.51 -2.72 4.73
CA GLY A 75 -16.60 -1.84 5.17
C GLY A 75 -16.33 -0.34 5.07
N CYS A 76 -15.10 0.09 4.76
CA CYS A 76 -14.73 1.51 4.67
C CYS A 76 -14.85 2.03 3.24
N VAL A 77 -15.08 3.34 3.09
CA VAL A 77 -15.03 4.01 1.79
C VAL A 77 -13.58 4.38 1.50
N PHE A 78 -13.10 4.09 0.29
CA PHE A 78 -11.73 4.42 -0.07
C PHE A 78 -11.55 4.70 -1.56
N GLU A 79 -10.48 5.44 -1.86
CA GLU A 79 -10.07 5.78 -3.21
C GLU A 79 -8.78 5.04 -3.55
N VAL A 80 -8.76 4.33 -4.67
CA VAL A 80 -7.56 3.73 -5.24
C VAL A 80 -6.99 4.71 -6.26
N ILE A 81 -5.77 5.17 -6.03
CA ILE A 81 -5.05 6.07 -6.92
C ILE A 81 -3.95 5.28 -7.65
N THR A 82 -4.01 5.33 -8.99
CA THR A 82 -3.10 4.60 -9.90
C THR A 82 -2.84 5.43 -11.17
N ASP A 83 -1.66 5.25 -11.78
CA ASP A 83 -1.32 5.80 -13.10
C ASP A 83 -1.74 4.87 -14.25
N CYS A 84 -2.51 3.82 -13.95
CA CYS A 84 -2.91 2.83 -14.93
C CYS A 84 -4.43 2.74 -15.09
N THR A 85 -4.91 3.15 -16.27
CA THR A 85 -6.32 3.00 -16.65
C THR A 85 -6.75 1.53 -16.79
N ALA A 86 -5.80 0.59 -16.88
CA ALA A 86 -6.09 -0.83 -17.01
C ALA A 86 -6.86 -1.42 -15.81
N VAL A 87 -6.67 -0.86 -14.62
CA VAL A 87 -7.39 -1.27 -13.41
C VAL A 87 -8.90 -1.02 -13.58
N LYS A 88 -9.27 0.14 -14.12
CA LYS A 88 -10.68 0.44 -14.46
C LYS A 88 -11.19 -0.49 -15.56
N SER A 89 -10.37 -0.74 -16.58
CA SER A 89 -10.73 -1.63 -17.68
C SER A 89 -10.99 -3.07 -17.20
N LEU A 90 -10.17 -3.61 -16.29
CA LEU A 90 -10.33 -4.96 -15.73
C LEU A 90 -11.72 -5.18 -15.14
N LEU A 91 -12.25 -4.20 -14.40
CA LEU A 91 -13.57 -4.30 -13.78
C LEU A 91 -14.71 -4.30 -14.80
N ASN A 92 -14.53 -3.60 -15.91
CA ASN A 92 -15.52 -3.46 -16.96
C ASN A 92 -15.43 -4.55 -18.05
N MET A 93 -14.39 -5.39 -18.03
CA MET A 93 -14.23 -6.47 -19.00
C MET A 93 -15.37 -7.49 -18.91
N LYS A 94 -15.97 -7.81 -20.07
CA LYS A 94 -17.03 -8.82 -20.22
C LYS A 94 -16.48 -10.25 -20.27
N THR A 95 -15.35 -10.46 -20.93
CA THR A 95 -14.73 -11.77 -21.15
C THR A 95 -13.28 -11.80 -20.64
N PRO A 96 -13.06 -11.78 -19.32
CA PRO A 96 -11.71 -11.83 -18.75
C PRO A 96 -11.09 -13.24 -18.89
N ASN A 97 -9.76 -13.29 -19.03
CA ASN A 97 -9.02 -14.56 -18.95
C ASN A 97 -9.14 -15.16 -17.52
N ARG A 98 -8.85 -16.45 -17.35
CA ARG A 98 -9.08 -17.20 -16.11
C ARG A 98 -8.49 -16.55 -14.85
N TYR A 99 -7.27 -16.02 -14.93
CA TYR A 99 -6.64 -15.34 -13.78
C TYR A 99 -7.24 -13.94 -13.54
N MET A 100 -7.57 -13.20 -14.60
CA MET A 100 -8.24 -11.90 -14.51
C MET A 100 -9.64 -12.03 -13.92
N LEU A 101 -10.34 -13.15 -14.19
CA LEU A 101 -11.62 -13.46 -13.56
C LEU A 101 -11.46 -13.62 -12.05
N ARG A 102 -10.42 -14.31 -11.58
CA ARG A 102 -10.12 -14.45 -10.14
C ARG A 102 -9.86 -13.10 -9.49
N TRP A 103 -9.07 -12.25 -10.15
CA TRP A 103 -8.82 -10.88 -9.69
C TRP A 103 -10.10 -10.04 -9.63
N LYS A 104 -10.93 -10.12 -10.67
CA LYS A 104 -12.21 -9.43 -10.72
C LYS A 104 -13.13 -9.86 -9.57
N ILE A 105 -13.19 -11.15 -9.25
CA ILE A 105 -13.96 -11.69 -8.12
C ILE A 105 -13.42 -11.13 -6.80
N ALA A 106 -12.09 -11.12 -6.60
CA ALA A 106 -11.49 -10.57 -5.38
C ALA A 106 -11.78 -9.07 -5.19
N ILE A 107 -11.78 -8.28 -6.27
CA ILE A 107 -12.07 -6.85 -6.21
C ILE A 107 -13.58 -6.58 -6.03
N GLN A 108 -14.45 -7.52 -6.43
CA GLN A 108 -15.90 -7.33 -6.44
C GLN A 108 -16.48 -7.07 -5.03
N GLU A 109 -15.85 -7.61 -3.99
CA GLU A 109 -16.21 -7.36 -2.58
C GLU A 109 -16.14 -5.88 -2.21
N TYR A 110 -15.13 -5.17 -2.71
CA TYR A 110 -14.89 -3.76 -2.40
C TYR A 110 -15.61 -2.79 -3.34
N ARG A 111 -16.23 -3.29 -4.41
CA ARG A 111 -16.73 -2.48 -5.52
C ARG A 111 -17.77 -1.43 -5.12
N GLY A 112 -18.53 -1.68 -4.06
CA GLY A 112 -19.53 -0.73 -3.54
C GLY A 112 -18.92 0.50 -2.86
N ASN A 113 -17.73 0.33 -2.27
CA ASN A 113 -17.11 1.33 -1.40
C ASN A 113 -15.78 1.87 -1.96
N MET A 114 -15.29 1.28 -3.05
CA MET A 114 -14.04 1.61 -3.72
C MET A 114 -14.29 2.49 -4.95
N ASN A 115 -13.64 3.66 -4.98
CA ASN A 115 -13.55 4.49 -6.18
C ASN A 115 -12.15 4.41 -6.78
N ILE A 116 -12.01 4.29 -8.10
CA ILE A 116 -10.70 4.27 -8.76
C ILE A 116 -10.46 5.64 -9.42
N VAL A 117 -9.40 6.31 -9.00
CA VAL A 117 -8.96 7.59 -9.56
C VAL A 117 -7.69 7.33 -10.36
N HIS A 118 -7.72 7.70 -11.64
CA HIS A 118 -6.52 7.69 -12.45
C HIS A 118 -5.84 9.04 -12.31
N ASN A 119 -4.56 9.05 -11.98
CA ASN A 119 -3.79 10.27 -11.79
C ASN A 119 -2.48 10.16 -12.58
N ASP A 120 -2.22 11.14 -13.43
CA ASP A 120 -1.07 11.12 -14.34
C ASP A 120 0.23 11.33 -13.57
N GLY A 121 0.89 10.22 -13.20
CA GLY A 121 2.33 9.99 -12.94
C GLY A 121 3.09 10.84 -11.90
N ASN A 122 2.69 12.07 -11.61
CA ASN A 122 3.51 13.05 -10.88
C ASN A 122 3.36 12.98 -9.35
N ILE A 123 2.35 12.26 -8.85
CA ILE A 123 1.97 12.29 -7.42
C ILE A 123 2.35 10.98 -6.69
N HIS A 124 2.77 9.92 -7.38
CA HIS A 124 3.08 8.61 -6.77
C HIS A 124 4.49 8.49 -6.18
N LYS A 125 5.07 9.56 -5.61
CA LYS A 125 6.40 9.47 -4.98
C LYS A 125 6.40 8.46 -3.81
N ASN A 126 5.29 8.37 -3.09
CA ASN A 126 5.14 7.54 -1.89
C ASN A 126 5.16 6.04 -2.22
N ALA A 127 4.39 5.61 -3.23
CA ALA A 127 4.38 4.22 -3.69
C ALA A 127 5.56 3.90 -4.63
N GLY A 128 6.05 4.89 -5.37
CA GLY A 128 7.13 4.72 -6.36
C GLY A 128 8.51 4.43 -5.76
N GLY A 129 8.75 4.80 -4.51
CA GLY A 129 9.93 4.35 -3.75
C GLY A 129 9.83 2.89 -3.34
N LEU A 130 8.64 2.48 -2.89
CA LEU A 130 8.35 1.14 -2.36
C LEU A 130 8.44 0.04 -3.40
N ARG A 131 8.02 0.30 -4.65
CA ARG A 131 8.16 -0.71 -5.72
C ARG A 131 9.62 -0.98 -6.13
N ARG A 132 10.51 0.02 -5.98
CA ARG A 132 11.94 -0.09 -6.32
C ARG A 132 12.74 -0.75 -5.21
N TRP A 133 12.33 -0.54 -3.96
CA TRP A 133 12.94 -1.14 -2.76
C TRP A 133 11.96 -2.12 -2.11
N ALA A 134 11.49 -3.07 -2.90
CA ALA A 134 10.45 -3.98 -2.46
C ALA A 134 11.00 -5.02 -1.49
N LEU A 135 10.27 -5.27 -0.39
CA LEU A 135 10.69 -6.21 0.65
C LEU A 135 10.70 -7.65 0.11
N PRO A 136 11.63 -8.50 0.59
CA PRO A 136 11.67 -9.90 0.19
C PRO A 136 10.39 -10.63 0.62
N ASN A 137 9.93 -11.56 -0.20
CA ASN A 137 8.70 -12.33 0.04
C ASN A 137 8.79 -13.32 1.22
N ASN A 138 9.95 -13.44 1.88
CA ASN A 138 10.19 -14.36 2.99
C ASN A 138 10.59 -13.59 4.26
N ILE A 139 9.80 -13.76 5.33
CA ILE A 139 10.00 -13.09 6.63
C ILE A 139 11.33 -13.52 7.29
N TYR A 140 11.83 -14.72 6.96
CA TYR A 140 13.09 -15.26 7.50
C TYR A 140 14.35 -14.80 6.75
N LYS A 141 14.19 -13.88 5.79
CA LYS A 141 15.29 -13.35 4.98
C LYS A 141 15.35 -11.83 5.09
N LEU A 142 15.22 -11.29 6.31
CA LEU A 142 15.91 -10.05 6.65
C LEU A 142 17.39 -10.44 6.74
N ASP A 143 18.11 -10.28 5.64
CA ASP A 143 19.54 -10.56 5.63
C ASP A 143 20.20 -9.70 6.73
N TYR A 144 20.82 -10.39 7.67
CA TYR A 144 21.75 -9.87 8.67
C TYR A 144 22.61 -8.77 8.04
N VAL A 145 22.44 -7.54 8.53
CA VAL A 145 23.31 -6.41 8.21
C VAL A 145 24.45 -6.46 9.23
N PRO A 146 25.72 -6.69 8.83
CA PRO A 146 26.82 -6.47 9.76
C PRO A 146 26.81 -4.99 10.15
N GLU A 147 26.74 -4.70 11.45
CA GLU A 147 27.01 -3.36 11.98
C GLU A 147 28.39 -2.92 11.50
N GLU A 148 28.46 -1.82 10.75
CA GLU A 148 29.56 -0.85 10.55
C GLU A 148 29.15 -0.04 9.28
N THR A 149 28.80 1.25 9.27
CA THR A 149 29.23 2.43 10.03
C THR A 149 28.13 3.49 9.93
N SER A 150 27.97 4.29 10.98
CA SER A 150 26.94 5.34 11.10
C SER A 150 27.20 6.58 10.21
N PRO A 151 26.15 7.14 9.58
CA PRO A 151 26.00 8.59 9.46
C PRO A 151 24.81 9.07 10.32
N GLN A 152 25.11 10.04 11.18
CA GLN A 152 24.19 10.70 12.10
C GLN A 152 23.05 11.41 11.37
N ILE A 153 21.79 11.01 11.59
CA ILE A 153 20.64 11.91 11.73
C ILE A 153 19.67 11.26 12.73
N ALA A 154 19.56 11.83 13.93
CA ALA A 154 18.59 11.40 14.93
C ALA A 154 17.19 11.89 14.54
N ILE A 155 16.27 10.97 14.23
CA ILE A 155 14.84 11.23 14.33
C ILE A 155 14.39 10.50 15.59
N GLU A 156 14.29 11.25 16.68
CA GLU A 156 13.76 10.84 17.98
C GLU A 156 12.31 10.36 17.81
N GLY A 157 12.14 9.04 17.71
CA GLY A 157 10.85 8.40 17.91
C GLY A 157 10.55 8.40 19.40
N ILE A 158 9.67 9.29 19.84
CA ILE A 158 9.17 9.32 21.22
C ILE A 158 8.47 7.99 21.50
N SER A 159 9.09 7.15 22.34
CA SER A 159 8.45 6.01 22.99
C SER A 159 7.88 6.49 24.33
N VAL A 160 6.56 6.60 24.43
CA VAL A 160 5.89 6.74 25.73
C VAL A 160 5.48 5.35 26.20
N THR A 161 6.13 4.88 27.27
CA THR A 161 5.77 3.81 28.20
C THR A 161 6.90 3.85 29.25
N ASP A 162 6.72 4.03 30.56
CA ASP A 162 5.73 3.48 31.46
C ASP A 162 5.58 4.28 32.77
N LEU A 163 4.54 3.90 33.51
CA LEU A 163 4.14 4.31 34.85
C LEU A 163 5.24 4.22 35.92
N ASN A 164 5.26 5.22 36.80
CA ASN A 164 5.74 5.30 38.19
C ASN A 164 6.74 4.26 38.73
N THR A 165 7.93 4.75 39.10
CA THR A 165 8.76 4.19 40.18
C THR A 165 9.31 5.30 41.09
N THR A 166 8.43 5.95 41.85
CA THR A 166 8.80 6.64 43.09
C THR A 166 8.33 5.78 44.27
N PHE A 167 9.10 4.74 44.61
CA PHE A 167 8.87 3.95 45.83
C PHE A 167 10.14 3.43 46.53
N PHE A 168 11.33 3.90 46.14
CA PHE A 168 12.55 3.66 46.92
C PHE A 168 13.44 4.90 46.90
N GLU A 169 12.96 5.97 47.50
CA GLU A 169 13.75 7.03 48.18
C GLU A 169 12.86 7.74 49.20
#